data_AF-A0A7R9ZR88-F1
#
_entry.id   AF-A0A7R9ZR88-F1
#
_cell.length_a   1.000
_cell.length_b   1.000
_cell.length_c   1.000
_cell.angle_alpha   90.00
_cell.angle_beta   90.00
_cell.angle_gamma   90.00
#
_symmetry.space_group_name_H-M   'P 1'
#
loop_
_entity.id
_entity.type
_entity.pdbx_description
1 polymer ?
#
loop_
_entity_poly.entity_id
_entity_poly.type
_entity_poly.pdbx_seq_one_letter_code
_entity_poly.pdbx_strand_id
1 'polypeptide(L)'
;HFHVSGCTSQTIGDCYMAVTGVPQSQPDHAIRMAKFSYDCIHGLDEIVHKLSNKLGAGTESLALRIGMHSGCVTAGVLRGEKSRFQLFGDTVNTASRMESTGIPGRIQVSQSTADSIATRGKGNWLVPRQEKVFAKGKGEMQTYWINAESPRRSSITMQT
;
A
#
# COMPACT_ATOMS: atom_id res chain seq x y z
N HIS A 1 -10.55 12.85 -10.56
CA HIS A 1 -10.63 11.62 -11.37
C HIS A 1 -9.26 10.93 -11.34
N PHE A 2 -9.09 9.93 -10.46
CA PHE A 2 -7.87 9.11 -10.45
C PHE A 2 -8.08 7.94 -11.42
N HIS A 3 -7.44 8.01 -12.58
CA HIS A 3 -7.42 6.89 -13.51
C HIS A 3 -6.23 5.99 -13.12
N VAL A 4 -6.49 4.97 -12.31
CA VAL A 4 -5.50 3.92 -12.01
C VAL A 4 -5.55 2.92 -13.16
N SER A 5 -4.74 3.16 -14.20
CA SER A 5 -4.57 2.21 -15.30
C SER A 5 -3.83 0.97 -14.78
N GLY A 6 -4.57 -0.13 -14.60
CA GLY A 6 -4.01 -1.46 -14.36
C GLY A 6 -3.94 -1.92 -12.89
N CYS A 7 -5.00 -1.76 -12.12
CA CYS A 7 -5.11 -2.41 -10.80
C CYS A 7 -5.89 -3.72 -10.92
N THR A 8 -5.21 -4.86 -10.91
CA THR A 8 -5.86 -6.18 -10.97
C THR A 8 -6.06 -6.70 -9.55
N SER A 9 -7.27 -6.52 -9.01
CA SER A 9 -7.63 -7.02 -7.69
C SER A 9 -7.86 -8.52 -7.71
N GLN A 10 -6.96 -9.28 -7.08
CA GLN A 10 -7.27 -10.65 -6.64
C GLN A 10 -7.74 -10.57 -5.19
N THR A 11 -8.99 -11.00 -4.94
CA THR A 11 -9.54 -11.11 -3.58
C THR A 11 -9.14 -12.47 -3.00
N ILE A 12 -8.39 -12.46 -1.89
CA ILE A 12 -8.14 -13.66 -1.08
C ILE A 12 -8.75 -13.37 0.28
N GLY A 13 -9.99 -13.80 0.50
CA GLY A 13 -10.73 -13.48 1.73
C GLY A 13 -11.04 -11.98 1.84
N ASP A 14 -10.58 -11.36 2.93
CA ASP A 14 -10.70 -9.94 3.26
C ASP A 14 -9.58 -9.05 2.66
N CYS A 15 -8.61 -9.66 1.99
CA CYS A 15 -7.46 -8.96 1.42
C CYS A 15 -7.67 -8.55 -0.04
N TYR A 16 -7.27 -7.31 -0.34
CA TYR A 16 -7.22 -6.75 -1.70
C TYR A 16 -5.78 -6.54 -2.16
N MET A 17 -5.47 -6.98 -3.38
CA MET A 17 -4.17 -6.75 -4.00
C MET A 17 -4.24 -5.64 -5.05
N ALA A 18 -3.37 -4.64 -4.92
CA ALA A 18 -3.20 -3.59 -5.90
C ALA A 18 -1.79 -3.63 -6.50
N VAL A 19 -1.68 -3.38 -7.81
CA VAL A 19 -0.40 -3.36 -8.53
C VAL A 19 -0.31 -2.08 -9.36
N THR A 20 0.91 -1.61 -9.59
CA THR A 20 1.22 -0.46 -10.46
C THR A 20 2.49 -0.75 -11.25
N GLY A 21 2.71 -0.04 -12.37
CA GLY A 21 3.87 -0.26 -13.23
C GLY A 21 3.76 -1.52 -14.09
N VAL A 22 2.54 -2.01 -14.33
CA VAL A 22 2.24 -3.18 -15.17
C VAL A 22 1.15 -2.80 -16.18
N PRO A 23 1.26 -3.19 -17.46
CA PRO A 23 2.41 -3.88 -18.08
C PRO A 23 3.62 -2.96 -18.32
N GLN A 24 3.41 -1.65 -18.27
CA GLN A 24 4.46 -0.65 -18.52
C GLN A 24 5.06 -0.19 -17.19
N SER A 25 6.37 -0.37 -17.06
CA SER A 25 7.12 0.09 -15.89
C SER A 25 6.99 1.61 -15.73
N GLN A 26 6.77 2.04 -14.48
CA GLN A 26 6.62 3.44 -14.13
C GLN A 26 7.68 3.82 -13.10
N PRO A 27 8.54 4.83 -13.36
CA PRO A 27 9.59 5.23 -12.41
C PRO A 27 9.07 5.77 -11.06
N ASP A 28 7.84 6.28 -11.03
CA ASP A 28 7.18 6.85 -9.85
C ASP A 28 6.17 5.89 -9.19
N HIS A 29 6.19 4.61 -9.58
CA HIS A 29 5.26 3.57 -9.09
C HIS A 29 5.15 3.54 -7.56
N ALA A 30 6.27 3.59 -6.85
CA ALA A 30 6.30 3.53 -5.38
C ALA A 30 5.61 4.74 -4.74
N ILE A 31 5.80 5.95 -5.30
CA ILE A 31 5.17 7.18 -4.81
C ILE A 31 3.66 7.17 -5.07
N ARG A 32 3.23 6.73 -6.26
CA ARG A 32 1.81 6.62 -6.61
C ARG A 32 1.10 5.64 -5.68
N MET A 33 1.69 4.47 -5.48
CA MET A 33 1.11 3.45 -4.61
C MET A 33 1.10 3.90 -3.15
N ALA A 34 2.14 4.60 -2.67
CA ALA A 34 2.15 5.14 -1.31
C ALA A 34 1.02 6.15 -1.07
N LYS A 35 0.77 7.04 -2.04
CA LYS A 35 -0.37 7.99 -1.98
C LYS A 35 -1.72 7.27 -2.03
N PHE A 36 -1.86 6.29 -2.91
CA PHE A 36 -3.07 5.48 -2.99
C PHE A 36 -3.36 4.77 -1.68
N SER A 37 -2.36 4.13 -1.07
CA SER A 37 -2.46 3.48 0.24
C SER A 37 -2.89 4.45 1.34
N TYR A 38 -2.34 5.67 1.33
CA TYR A 38 -2.73 6.73 2.27
C TYR A 38 -4.19 7.14 2.08
N ASP A 39 -4.61 7.40 0.85
CA ASP A 39 -6.00 7.76 0.53
C ASP A 39 -6.98 6.63 0.90
N CYS A 40 -6.58 5.35 0.79
CA CYS A 40 -7.38 4.21 1.24
C CYS A 40 -7.59 4.18 2.75
N ILE A 41 -6.52 4.41 3.54
CA ILE A 41 -6.62 4.45 5.01
C ILE A 41 -7.51 5.60 5.45
N HIS A 42 -7.29 6.81 4.92
CA HIS A 42 -8.10 7.98 5.26
C HIS A 42 -9.54 7.87 4.79
N GLY A 43 -9.75 7.37 3.58
CA GLY A 43 -11.10 7.14 3.06
C GLY A 43 -11.88 6.14 3.92
N LEU A 44 -11.23 5.07 4.38
CA LEU A 44 -11.86 4.13 5.30
C LEU A 44 -12.18 4.80 6.65
N ASP A 45 -11.22 5.51 7.23
CA ASP A 45 -11.41 6.21 8.51
C ASP A 45 -12.60 7.19 8.46
N GLU A 46 -12.71 7.97 7.39
CA GLU A 46 -13.86 8.86 7.16
C GLU A 46 -15.19 8.09 7.06
N ILE A 47 -15.21 6.95 6.38
CA ILE A 47 -16.40 6.12 6.23
C ILE A 47 -16.79 5.51 7.56
N VAL A 48 -15.83 4.95 8.30
CA VAL A 48 -16.03 4.36 9.62
C VAL A 48 -16.57 5.40 10.59
N HIS A 49 -16.02 6.61 10.60
CA HIS A 49 -16.51 7.71 11.44
C HIS A 49 -17.94 8.16 11.09
N LYS A 50 -18.30 8.18 9.79
CA LYS A 50 -19.67 8.51 9.35
C LYS A 50 -20.66 7.40 9.72
N LEU A 51 -20.22 6.15 9.67
CA LEU A 51 -21.06 4.98 9.88
C LEU A 51 -21.16 4.54 11.34
N SER A 52 -20.19 4.88 12.20
CA SER A 52 -20.25 4.59 13.65
C SER A 52 -21.53 5.16 14.29
N ASN A 53 -21.92 6.37 13.87
CA ASN A 53 -23.16 7.02 14.27
C ASN A 53 -24.44 6.28 13.83
N LYS A 54 -24.37 5.40 12.82
CA LYS A 54 -25.53 4.69 12.24
C LYS A 54 -25.57 3.20 12.56
N LEU A 55 -24.42 2.54 12.70
CA LEU A 55 -24.29 1.08 12.80
C LEU A 55 -23.90 0.61 14.21
N GLY A 56 -23.60 1.53 15.14
CA GLY A 56 -23.28 1.23 16.53
C GLY A 56 -21.80 0.90 16.78
N ALA A 57 -21.46 0.66 18.06
CA ALA A 57 -20.08 0.51 18.56
C ALA A 57 -19.26 -0.64 17.94
N GLY A 58 -19.89 -1.57 17.21
CA GLY A 58 -19.18 -2.65 16.50
C GLY A 58 -18.44 -2.21 15.23
N THR A 59 -18.69 -1.00 14.75
CA THR A 59 -18.09 -0.48 13.50
C THR A 59 -16.78 0.28 13.71
N GLU A 60 -16.43 0.62 14.95
CA GLU A 60 -15.29 1.46 15.31
C GLU A 60 -13.93 0.75 15.13
N SER A 61 -13.93 -0.58 14.98
CA SER A 61 -12.70 -1.38 14.89
C SER A 61 -12.26 -1.71 13.46
N LEU A 62 -12.95 -1.20 12.42
CA LEU A 62 -12.60 -1.50 11.04
C LEU A 62 -11.38 -0.66 10.60
N ALA A 63 -10.25 -1.32 10.38
CA ALA A 63 -9.01 -0.68 9.96
C ALA A 63 -8.29 -1.50 8.87
N LEU A 64 -7.64 -0.80 7.93
CA LEU A 64 -6.80 -1.44 6.91
C LEU A 64 -5.40 -1.71 7.45
N ARG A 65 -4.84 -2.85 7.09
CA ARG A 65 -3.40 -3.11 7.12
C ARG A 65 -2.90 -3.08 5.69
N ILE A 66 -1.84 -2.31 5.43
CA ILE A 66 -1.29 -2.19 4.07
C ILE A 66 0.18 -2.56 4.08
N GLY A 67 0.55 -3.51 3.22
CA GLY A 67 1.94 -3.89 2.93
C GLY A 67 2.31 -3.59 1.49
N MET A 68 3.49 -3.00 1.26
CA MET A 68 4.00 -2.71 -0.08
C MET A 68 5.41 -3.26 -0.29
N HIS A 69 5.65 -3.77 -1.51
CA HIS A 69 6.96 -4.22 -1.96
C HIS A 69 7.16 -3.89 -3.45
N SER A 70 8.36 -3.46 -3.80
CA SER A 70 8.79 -3.15 -5.16
C SER A 70 9.76 -4.23 -5.63
N GLY A 71 9.44 -4.86 -6.77
CA GLY A 71 10.24 -5.93 -7.36
C GLY A 71 9.64 -6.41 -8.69
N CYS A 72 10.35 -7.30 -9.38
CA CYS A 72 9.88 -7.89 -10.62
C CYS A 72 8.71 -8.85 -10.35
N VAL A 73 7.68 -8.82 -11.19
CA VAL A 73 6.51 -9.69 -11.06
C VAL A 73 6.23 -10.38 -12.39
N THR A 74 5.84 -11.65 -12.33
CA THR A 74 5.37 -12.38 -13.50
C THR A 74 3.86 -12.24 -13.57
N ALA A 75 3.36 -11.64 -14.64
CA ALA A 75 1.95 -11.54 -14.92
C ALA A 75 1.53 -12.57 -15.97
N GLY A 76 0.49 -13.33 -15.68
CA GLY A 76 -0.14 -14.27 -16.61
C GLY A 76 -1.60 -13.89 -16.87
N VAL A 77 -2.06 -14.12 -18.10
CA VAL A 77 -3.49 -14.11 -18.42
C VAL A 77 -3.93 -15.57 -18.55
N LEU A 78 -4.77 -16.02 -17.62
CA LEU A 78 -5.41 -17.32 -17.75
C LEU A 78 -6.55 -17.18 -18.77
N ARG A 79 -6.37 -17.79 -19.95
CA ARG A 79 -7.41 -17.85 -20.99
C ARG A 79 -8.42 -18.94 -20.62
N GLY A 80 -9.64 -18.51 -20.34
CA GLY A 80 -10.83 -19.33 -20.11
C GLY A 80 -12.07 -18.44 -20.28
N GLU A 81 -13.27 -18.96 -19.96
CA GLU A 81 -14.53 -18.20 -20.12
C GLU A 81 -14.55 -16.84 -19.39
N LYS A 82 -13.73 -16.70 -18.34
CA LYS A 82 -13.41 -15.40 -17.72
C LYS A 82 -11.90 -15.22 -17.71
N SER A 83 -11.39 -14.37 -18.60
CA SER A 83 -9.98 -13.97 -18.59
C SER A 83 -9.64 -13.29 -17.26
N ARG A 84 -8.80 -13.93 -16.45
CA ARG A 84 -8.30 -13.36 -15.18
C ARG A 84 -6.83 -13.05 -15.30
N PHE A 85 -6.46 -11.83 -14.91
CA PHE A 85 -5.08 -11.44 -14.78
C PHE A 85 -4.55 -11.92 -13.43
N GLN A 86 -3.47 -12.69 -13.44
CA GLN A 86 -2.91 -13.28 -12.25
C GLN A 86 -1.44 -12.88 -12.10
N LEU A 87 -1.10 -12.39 -10.92
CA LEU A 87 0.26 -12.02 -10.53
C LEU A 87 0.88 -13.16 -9.75
N PHE A 88 2.08 -13.55 -10.15
CA PHE A 88 2.88 -14.57 -9.49
C PHE A 88 4.30 -14.04 -9.23
N GLY A 89 4.91 -14.60 -8.19
CA GLY A 89 6.33 -14.40 -7.91
C GLY A 89 6.61 -14.01 -6.48
N ASP A 90 7.90 -14.01 -6.16
CA ASP A 90 8.42 -13.68 -4.84
C ASP A 90 8.06 -12.25 -4.38
N THR A 91 7.87 -11.33 -5.34
CA THR A 91 7.40 -9.96 -5.06
C THR A 91 6.04 -9.95 -4.38
N VAL A 92 5.10 -10.79 -4.84
CA VAL A 92 3.75 -10.90 -4.27
C VAL A 92 3.80 -11.48 -2.86
N ASN A 93 4.62 -12.53 -2.66
CA ASN A 93 4.82 -13.15 -1.35
C ASN A 93 5.44 -12.17 -0.34
N THR A 94 6.42 -11.39 -0.78
CA THR A 94 7.07 -10.38 0.05
C THR A 94 6.09 -9.25 0.41
N ALA A 95 5.26 -8.79 -0.53
CA ALA A 95 4.21 -7.80 -0.26
C ALA A 95 3.19 -8.29 0.78
N SER A 96 2.72 -9.54 0.63
CA SER A 96 1.84 -10.18 1.61
C SER A 96 2.50 -10.30 2.99
N ARG A 97 3.82 -10.53 3.04
CA ARG A 97 4.57 -10.50 4.31
C ARG A 97 4.57 -9.12 4.95
N MET A 98 4.67 -8.05 4.15
CA MET A 98 4.61 -6.68 4.67
C MET A 98 3.22 -6.34 5.22
N GLU A 99 2.13 -6.90 4.65
CA GLU A 99 0.78 -6.70 5.18
C GLU A 99 0.57 -7.49 6.47
N SER A 100 0.89 -8.79 6.46
CA SER A 100 0.66 -9.68 7.60
C SER A 100 1.46 -9.32 8.85
N THR A 101 2.65 -8.71 8.68
CA THR A 101 3.48 -8.21 9.79
C THR A 101 3.23 -6.73 10.11
N GLY A 102 2.26 -6.13 9.44
CA GLY A 102 1.84 -4.75 9.58
C GLY A 102 0.91 -4.50 10.75
N ILE A 103 0.74 -3.22 11.08
CA ILE A 103 -0.15 -2.74 12.14
C ILE A 103 -1.37 -2.11 11.47
N PRO A 104 -2.60 -2.35 11.97
CA PRO A 104 -3.81 -1.69 11.47
C PRO A 104 -3.68 -0.16 11.47
N GLY A 105 -4.17 0.48 10.41
CA GLY A 105 -4.06 1.92 10.17
C GLY A 105 -2.67 2.39 9.72
N ARG A 106 -1.72 1.48 9.46
CA ARG A 106 -0.38 1.83 8.99
C ARG A 106 -0.01 1.17 7.66
N ILE A 107 0.93 1.81 6.98
CA ILE A 107 1.49 1.33 5.70
C ILE A 107 2.92 0.87 5.96
N GLN A 108 3.14 -0.44 5.84
CA GLN A 108 4.46 -1.04 5.94
C GLN A 108 5.07 -1.25 4.56
N VAL A 109 6.34 -0.93 4.42
CA VAL A 109 7.09 -1.15 3.18
C VAL A 109 8.42 -1.86 3.41
N SER A 110 8.85 -2.63 2.42
CA SER A 110 10.17 -3.25 2.39
C SER A 110 11.27 -2.23 2.09
N GLN A 111 12.53 -2.62 2.32
CA GLN A 111 13.72 -1.85 1.91
C GLN A 111 13.66 -1.40 0.44
N SER A 112 13.36 -2.31 -0.51
CA SER A 112 13.35 -1.95 -1.94
C SER A 112 12.36 -0.83 -2.30
N THR A 113 11.19 -0.81 -1.67
CA THR A 113 10.20 0.26 -1.86
C THR A 113 10.66 1.53 -1.15
N ALA A 114 11.25 1.42 0.04
CA ALA A 114 11.84 2.56 0.75
C ALA A 114 12.93 3.24 -0.10
N ASP A 115 13.83 2.47 -0.71
CA ASP A 115 14.89 2.99 -1.60
C ASP A 115 14.30 3.68 -2.83
N SER A 116 13.24 3.10 -3.40
CA SER A 116 12.49 3.68 -4.54
C SER A 116 11.85 5.02 -4.17
N ILE A 117 11.32 5.14 -2.95
CA ILE A 117 10.73 6.39 -2.43
C ILE A 117 11.83 7.43 -2.14
N ALA A 118 12.94 7.00 -1.52
CA ALA A 118 14.07 7.86 -1.18
C ALA A 118 14.75 8.45 -2.42
N THR A 119 14.96 7.63 -3.47
CA THR A 119 15.53 8.06 -4.76
C THR A 119 14.70 9.15 -5.44
N ARG A 120 13.41 9.27 -5.11
CA ARG A 120 12.49 10.31 -5.61
C ARG A 120 12.43 11.55 -4.71
N GLY A 121 13.34 11.68 -3.74
CA GLY A 121 13.41 12.82 -2.82
C GLY A 121 12.32 12.81 -1.74
N LYS A 122 11.69 11.66 -1.47
CA LYS A 122 10.66 11.49 -0.43
C LYS A 122 11.12 10.64 0.74
N GLY A 123 12.42 10.63 1.02
CA GLY A 123 12.99 9.89 2.14
C GLY A 123 12.41 10.31 3.50
N ASN A 124 11.94 11.55 3.63
CA ASN A 124 11.27 12.07 4.81
C ASN A 124 9.90 11.40 5.11
N TRP A 125 9.34 10.63 4.19
CA TRP A 125 8.12 9.84 4.44
C TRP A 125 8.41 8.54 5.17
N LEU A 126 9.68 8.13 5.29
CA LEU A 126 10.07 6.80 5.73
C LEU A 126 10.52 6.87 7.18
N VAL A 127 9.93 6.01 8.01
CA VAL A 127 10.35 5.80 9.39
C VAL A 127 10.79 4.35 9.54
N PRO A 128 12.06 4.05 9.86
CA PRO A 128 12.51 2.67 10.02
C PRO A 128 11.79 1.98 11.17
N ARG A 129 11.40 0.72 10.96
CA ARG A 129 10.91 -0.15 12.03
C ARG A 129 12.07 -0.53 12.96
N GLN A 130 11.81 -0.55 14.26
CA GLN A 130 12.76 -1.05 15.26
C GLN A 130 12.97 -2.56 15.11
N GLU A 131 11.90 -3.28 14.81
CA GLU A 131 11.93 -4.72 14.58
C GLU A 131 12.23 -5.02 13.12
N LYS A 132 13.14 -5.97 12.90
CA LYS A 132 13.34 -6.57 11.58
C LYS A 132 12.27 -7.64 11.34
N VAL A 133 11.88 -7.79 10.08
CA VAL A 133 10.90 -8.78 9.67
C VAL A 133 11.61 -9.98 9.06
N PHE A 134 11.34 -11.18 9.56
CA PHE A 134 11.87 -12.40 8.97
C PHE A 134 11.01 -12.86 7.78
N ALA A 135 11.63 -12.90 6.60
CA ALA A 135 11.05 -13.41 5.38
C ALA A 135 11.70 -14.76 5.02
N LYS A 136 10.86 -15.80 4.87
CA LYS A 136 11.32 -17.14 4.48
C LYS A 136 12.06 -17.07 3.15
N GLY A 137 13.32 -17.50 3.14
CA GLY A 137 14.18 -17.45 1.94
C GLY A 137 14.96 -16.14 1.73
N LYS A 138 14.67 -15.07 2.49
CA LYS A 138 15.42 -13.80 2.44
C LYS A 138 16.12 -13.43 3.75
N GLY A 139 15.77 -14.09 4.86
CA GLY A 139 16.34 -13.80 6.18
C GLY A 139 15.68 -12.59 6.83
N GLU A 140 16.44 -11.89 7.68
CA GLU A 140 15.97 -10.65 8.32
C GLU A 140 15.98 -9.48 7.33
N MET A 141 14.86 -8.75 7.28
CA MET A 141 14.71 -7.58 6.43
C MET A 141 14.42 -6.34 7.27
N GLN A 142 15.16 -5.26 7.03
CA GLN A 142 14.77 -3.94 7.49
C GLN A 142 13.51 -3.50 6.74
N THR A 143 12.56 -2.94 7.49
CA THR A 143 11.28 -2.47 6.95
C THR A 143 10.99 -1.09 7.50
N TYR A 144 10.02 -0.40 6.88
CA TYR A 144 9.73 1.00 7.16
C TYR A 144 8.23 1.20 7.26
N TRP A 145 7.84 2.14 8.11
CA TRP A 145 6.54 2.77 8.05
C TRP A 145 6.58 3.92 7.05
N ILE A 146 5.50 4.09 6.28
CA ILE A 146 5.27 5.31 5.52
C ILE A 146 4.41 6.25 6.37
N ASN A 147 4.94 7.41 6.70
CA ASN A 147 4.16 8.57 7.09
C ASN A 147 4.03 9.49 5.88
N ALA A 148 3.16 9.10 4.94
CA ALA A 148 2.82 9.95 3.81
C ALA A 148 1.82 10.99 4.28
N GLU A 149 2.20 11.87 5.21
CA GLU A 149 1.47 13.11 5.39
C GLU A 149 1.38 13.76 4.02
N SER A 150 0.15 13.77 3.50
CA SER A 150 -0.12 14.49 2.28
C SER A 150 0.31 15.93 2.54
N PRO A 151 1.14 16.57 1.69
CA PRO A 151 1.26 18.01 1.74
C PRO A 151 -0.06 18.60 1.21
N ARG A 152 -1.17 18.38 1.93
CA ARG A 152 -2.40 19.11 1.74
C ARG A 152 -2.13 20.49 2.32
N ARG A 153 -1.70 21.38 1.42
CA ARG A 153 -1.69 22.85 1.52
C ARG A 153 -1.32 23.37 2.90
N SER A 154 -0.11 23.90 3.04
CA SER A 154 0.14 25.00 3.97
C SER A 154 -0.99 26.01 3.81
N SER A 155 -1.90 26.04 4.79
CA SER A 155 -2.92 27.06 4.90
C SER A 155 -2.18 28.39 4.92
N ILE A 156 -2.26 29.13 3.81
CA ILE A 156 -1.88 30.54 3.81
C ILE A 156 -2.81 31.18 4.84
N THR A 157 -2.25 31.55 5.98
CA THR A 157 -2.90 32.45 6.93
C THR A 157 -3.18 33.75 6.17
N MET A 158 -4.43 33.94 5.74
CA MET A 158 -4.90 35.28 5.42
C MET A 158 -5.17 35.98 6.75
N GLN A 159 -4.21 36.81 7.16
CA GLN A 159 -4.48 37.89 8.10
C GLN A 159 -5.16 39.02 7.31
N THR A 160 -6.33 39.42 7.76
CA THR A 160 -6.92 40.76 7.59
C THR A 160 -7.57 41.13 8.91
#